data_AF-A0A7M7K4Q3-F1
#
_entry.id   AF-A0A7M7K4Q3-F1
#
_cell.length_a   1.000
_cell.length_b   1.000
_cell.length_c   1.000
_cell.angle_alpha   90.00
_cell.angle_beta   90.00
_cell.angle_gamma   90.00
#
_symmetry.space_group_name_H-M   'P 1'
#
loop_
_entity.id
_entity.type
_entity.pdbx_description
1 polymer ?
#
loop_
_entity_poly.entity_id
_entity_poly.type
_entity_poly.pdbx_seq_one_letter_code
_entity_poly.pdbx_strand_id
1 'polypeptide(L)'
;MMFRYFSAQKVIISFMLLIGVSNILIPLGGTPVATAILTFCSGCGVGIVEIGAYVWLVGLWSSNVAPIVQLLQLSYGIGAFMSPLIAEPYLTHHPNADFSEGEIDLTNATASLPLNVSGSESQANFVSTISPLLESDTGGVLSVHTSMVHIPYALVGIFALFNALFMIVSYFIDSKDVTPEKPAEDGEVGVRNASPRYQWTLVTFIGIYTLVAVALEVVVGKFLPAYAVHHYSLSRSAGARIVSLFYVGFTFGRMLAVPLSIKLSPMHMMNIAQAGILGSVTVLTFIDRDERVLWTCSFTLGACLSPMFGSATAWLLEQVALSHDYMSIIMTMVTFGALAPPLFVGLYIEAHPDVLMYAVLSAACTMIVACWTMYAIASIHKRVYAQCSVRDDQQDGRLCEQNELAEKLHQREIEV
;
A
#
# COMPACT_ATOMS: atom_id res chain seq x y z
N MET A 1 17.83 -9.87 5.04
CA MET A 1 19.21 -9.99 5.60
C MET A 1 19.39 -9.33 6.96
N MET A 2 19.03 -8.05 7.19
CA MET A 2 19.22 -7.38 8.50
C MET A 2 18.53 -8.09 9.69
N PHE A 3 17.28 -8.53 9.49
CA PHE A 3 16.50 -9.25 10.51
C PHE A 3 17.09 -10.63 10.91
N ARG A 4 18.15 -11.12 10.22
CA ARG A 4 18.86 -12.34 10.62
C ARG A 4 19.93 -12.10 11.69
N TYR A 5 20.38 -10.86 11.85
CA TYR A 5 21.50 -10.50 12.73
C TYR A 5 21.08 -9.59 13.90
N PHE A 6 19.97 -8.85 13.74
CA PHE A 6 19.45 -7.93 14.75
C PHE A 6 18.02 -8.30 15.12
N SER A 7 17.67 -8.13 16.40
CA SER A 7 16.28 -8.29 16.87
C SER A 7 15.37 -7.35 16.09
N ALA A 8 14.22 -7.86 15.65
CA ALA A 8 13.28 -7.14 14.80
C ALA A 8 12.84 -5.82 15.45
N GLN A 9 12.64 -5.83 16.77
CA GLN A 9 12.24 -4.66 17.55
C GLN A 9 13.29 -3.52 17.47
N LYS A 10 14.58 -3.84 17.56
CA LYS A 10 15.68 -2.84 17.46
C LYS A 10 15.74 -2.23 16.07
N VAL A 11 15.56 -3.05 15.03
CA VAL A 11 15.53 -2.60 13.64
C VAL A 11 14.35 -1.65 13.42
N ILE A 12 13.15 -2.02 13.86
CA ILE A 12 11.94 -1.19 13.73
C ILE A 12 12.13 0.15 14.45
N ILE A 13 12.63 0.17 15.68
CA ILE A 13 12.89 1.40 16.43
C ILE A 13 13.87 2.32 15.67
N SER A 14 15.00 1.78 15.21
CA SER A 14 16.02 2.58 14.53
C SER A 14 15.51 3.19 13.23
N PHE A 15 14.76 2.44 12.42
CA PHE A 15 14.19 2.96 11.18
C PHE A 15 12.99 3.88 11.41
N MET A 16 12.22 3.70 12.49
CA MET A 16 11.15 4.64 12.87
C MET A 16 11.73 6.01 13.27
N LEU A 17 12.85 6.03 14.00
CA LEU A 17 13.59 7.27 14.30
C LEU A 17 14.11 7.93 13.01
N LEU A 18 14.66 7.14 12.07
CA LEU A 18 15.11 7.64 10.77
C LEU A 18 13.97 8.28 9.98
N ILE A 19 12.79 7.65 9.93
CA ILE A 19 11.59 8.20 9.28
C ILE A 19 11.21 9.55 9.92
N GLY A 20 11.16 9.61 11.25
CA GLY A 20 10.80 10.82 11.99
C GLY A 20 11.74 11.99 11.72
N VAL A 21 13.04 11.76 11.86
CA VAL A 21 14.08 12.78 11.61
C VAL A 21 14.08 13.21 10.14
N SER A 22 13.99 12.26 9.21
CA SER A 22 13.99 12.58 7.77
C SER A 22 12.79 13.45 7.39
N ASN A 23 11.58 13.13 7.87
CA ASN A 23 10.39 13.93 7.56
C ASN A 23 10.45 15.36 8.11
N ILE A 24 11.03 15.57 9.30
CA ILE A 24 11.24 16.92 9.84
C ILE A 24 12.25 17.69 8.98
N LEU A 25 13.28 17.03 8.46
CA LEU A 25 14.34 17.67 7.68
C LEU A 25 13.97 17.90 6.20
N ILE A 26 13.01 17.18 5.63
CA ILE A 26 12.60 17.31 4.21
C ILE A 26 12.32 18.77 3.82
N PRO A 27 11.53 19.56 4.58
CA PRO A 27 11.26 20.97 4.25
C PRO A 27 12.48 21.90 4.44
N LEU A 28 13.47 21.50 5.24
CA LEU A 28 14.70 22.26 5.46
C LEU A 28 15.76 22.00 4.39
N GLY A 29 15.55 21.00 3.52
CA GLY A 29 16.42 20.69 2.40
C GLY A 29 16.38 21.81 1.36
N GLY A 30 17.27 22.79 1.47
CA GLY A 30 17.35 23.92 0.53
C GLY A 30 17.75 23.56 -0.91
N THR A 31 17.98 22.27 -1.22
CA THR A 31 18.27 21.79 -2.57
C THR A 31 17.38 20.59 -2.91
N PRO A 32 16.93 20.45 -4.17
CA PRO A 32 16.07 19.34 -4.59
C PRO A 32 16.76 17.97 -4.41
N VAL A 33 18.09 17.94 -4.54
CA VAL A 33 18.89 16.72 -4.30
C VAL A 33 18.82 16.31 -2.82
N ALA A 34 18.94 17.25 -1.89
CA ALA A 34 18.81 16.96 -0.46
C ALA A 34 17.41 16.43 -0.11
N THR A 35 16.35 17.05 -0.65
CA THR A 35 14.97 16.59 -0.47
C THR A 35 14.75 15.18 -1.03
N ALA A 36 15.32 14.88 -2.21
CA ALA A 36 15.24 13.56 -2.82
C ALA A 36 15.93 12.49 -1.97
N ILE A 37 17.14 12.78 -1.47
CA ILE A 37 17.88 11.87 -0.57
C ILE A 37 17.10 11.61 0.72
N LEU A 38 16.57 12.65 1.36
CA LEU A 38 15.79 12.52 2.60
C LEU A 38 14.49 11.72 2.38
N THR A 39 13.80 11.96 1.27
CA THR A 39 12.59 11.21 0.90
C THR A 39 12.92 9.75 0.61
N PHE A 40 14.04 9.47 -0.04
CA PHE A 40 14.53 8.11 -0.29
C PHE A 40 14.86 7.38 1.03
N CYS A 41 15.56 8.03 1.96
CA CYS A 41 15.86 7.49 3.29
C CYS A 41 14.57 7.19 4.07
N SER A 42 13.60 8.10 4.04
CA SER A 42 12.28 7.89 4.65
C SER A 42 11.56 6.70 4.01
N GLY A 43 11.55 6.58 2.68
CA GLY A 43 10.93 5.46 1.96
C GLY A 43 11.55 4.11 2.30
N CYS A 44 12.89 4.03 2.38
CA CYS A 44 13.60 2.84 2.84
C CYS A 44 13.19 2.46 4.27
N GLY A 45 13.08 3.44 5.16
CA GLY A 45 12.64 3.24 6.53
C GLY A 45 11.22 2.70 6.62
N VAL A 46 10.27 3.29 5.89
CA VAL A 46 8.87 2.84 5.86
C VAL A 46 8.80 1.37 5.44
N GLY A 47 9.46 0.98 4.35
CA GLY A 47 9.43 -0.40 3.87
C GLY A 47 9.99 -1.40 4.89
N ILE A 48 11.09 -1.06 5.58
CA ILE A 48 11.70 -1.94 6.60
C ILE A 48 10.79 -2.06 7.83
N VAL A 49 10.21 -0.94 8.29
CA VAL A 49 9.28 -0.92 9.43
C VAL A 49 8.04 -1.75 9.11
N GLU A 50 7.47 -1.62 7.92
CA GLU A 50 6.32 -2.43 7.50
C GLU A 50 6.64 -3.93 7.50
N ILE A 51 7.73 -4.34 6.84
CA ILE A 51 8.15 -5.76 6.82
C ILE A 51 8.35 -6.30 8.23
N GLY A 52 9.01 -5.53 9.11
CA GLY A 52 9.22 -5.88 10.51
C GLY A 52 7.91 -6.01 11.27
N ALA A 53 7.01 -5.03 11.13
CA ALA A 53 5.71 -5.00 11.79
C ALA A 53 4.84 -6.21 11.40
N TYR A 54 4.80 -6.57 10.12
CA TYR A 54 4.05 -7.75 9.66
C TYR A 54 4.55 -9.05 10.30
N VAL A 55 5.86 -9.28 10.28
CA VAL A 55 6.43 -10.52 10.84
C VAL A 55 6.28 -10.55 12.36
N TRP A 56 6.47 -9.41 13.03
CA TRP A 56 6.32 -9.33 14.48
C TRP A 56 4.86 -9.52 14.93
N LEU A 57 3.90 -8.96 14.19
CA LEU A 57 2.46 -9.11 14.44
C LEU A 57 2.01 -10.57 14.32
N VAL A 58 2.52 -11.28 13.31
CA VAL A 58 2.25 -12.72 13.10
C VAL A 58 2.84 -13.55 14.24
N GLY A 59 4.03 -13.20 14.72
CA GLY A 59 4.62 -13.88 15.86
C GLY A 59 3.85 -13.68 17.16
N LEU A 60 3.25 -12.51 17.37
CA LEU A 60 2.45 -12.21 18.57
C LEU A 60 1.09 -12.93 18.58
N TRP A 61 0.45 -13.10 17.43
CA TRP A 61 -0.93 -13.60 17.31
C TRP A 61 -1.05 -14.80 16.38
N SER A 62 -0.25 -15.85 16.63
CA SER A 62 -0.16 -17.04 15.77
C SER A 62 -1.50 -17.78 15.55
N SER A 63 -2.41 -17.77 16.52
CA SER A 63 -3.67 -18.52 16.45
C SER A 63 -4.82 -17.83 15.71
N ASN A 64 -4.75 -16.51 15.49
CA ASN A 64 -5.83 -15.73 14.83
C ASN A 64 -5.25 -14.55 14.02
N VAL A 65 -4.39 -14.85 13.06
CA VAL A 65 -3.67 -13.83 12.28
C VAL A 65 -4.57 -13.04 11.33
N ALA A 66 -5.65 -13.62 10.79
CA ALA A 66 -6.45 -12.98 9.74
C ALA A 66 -7.17 -11.68 10.20
N PRO A 67 -7.91 -11.67 11.33
CA PRO A 67 -8.52 -10.43 11.84
C PRO A 67 -7.50 -9.37 12.24
N ILE A 68 -6.35 -9.81 12.77
CA ILE A 68 -5.28 -8.92 13.23
C ILE A 68 -4.59 -8.23 12.05
N VAL A 69 -4.34 -8.96 10.96
CA VAL A 69 -3.81 -8.38 9.72
C VAL A 69 -4.81 -7.40 9.09
N GLN A 70 -6.11 -7.70 9.12
CA GLN A 70 -7.13 -6.75 8.66
C GLN A 70 -7.21 -5.50 9.56
N LEU A 71 -7.01 -5.65 10.87
CA LEU A 71 -6.94 -4.52 11.80
C LEU A 71 -5.73 -3.62 11.53
N LEU A 72 -4.57 -4.20 11.20
CA LEU A 72 -3.40 -3.44 10.75
C LEU A 72 -3.72 -2.64 9.47
N GLN A 73 -4.43 -3.25 8.52
CA GLN A 73 -4.83 -2.53 7.30
C GLN A 73 -5.88 -1.46 7.58
N LEU A 74 -6.78 -1.67 8.54
CA LEU A 74 -7.72 -0.65 8.99
C LEU A 74 -6.99 0.58 9.55
N SER A 75 -5.94 0.39 10.37
CA SER A 75 -5.15 1.53 10.89
C SER A 75 -4.45 2.31 9.78
N TYR A 76 -3.92 1.62 8.75
CA TYR A 76 -3.41 2.27 7.53
C TYR A 76 -4.51 3.07 6.82
N GLY A 77 -5.75 2.55 6.78
CA GLY A 77 -6.90 3.23 6.15
C GLY A 77 -7.31 4.51 6.90
N ILE A 78 -7.34 4.46 8.23
CA ILE A 78 -7.58 5.62 9.09
C ILE A 78 -6.51 6.69 8.86
N GLY A 79 -5.24 6.30 8.76
CA GLY A 79 -4.14 7.22 8.45
C GLY A 79 -4.29 7.88 7.08
N ALA A 80 -4.65 7.11 6.04
CA ALA A 80 -4.87 7.62 4.69
C ALA A 80 -6.07 8.60 4.62
N PHE A 81 -7.12 8.36 5.39
CA PHE A 81 -8.26 9.26 5.50
C PHE A 81 -7.92 10.55 6.28
N MET A 82 -7.16 10.44 7.38
CA MET A 82 -6.81 11.59 8.21
C MET A 82 -5.73 12.49 7.60
N SER A 83 -4.81 11.94 6.81
CA SER A 83 -3.65 12.68 6.28
C SER A 83 -4.04 13.90 5.43
N PRO A 84 -4.97 13.81 4.46
CA PRO A 84 -5.43 14.98 3.69
C PRO A 84 -6.09 16.05 4.56
N LEU A 85 -6.90 15.65 5.56
CA LEU A 85 -7.59 16.59 6.46
C LEU A 85 -6.61 17.38 7.33
N ILE A 86 -5.52 16.72 7.77
CA ILE A 86 -4.45 17.38 8.53
C ILE A 86 -3.65 18.32 7.63
N ALA A 87 -3.45 17.95 6.36
CA ALA A 87 -2.64 18.73 5.42
C ALA A 87 -3.39 19.93 4.80
N GLU A 88 -4.70 19.80 4.55
CA GLU A 88 -5.55 20.79 3.87
C GLU A 88 -5.38 22.25 4.36
N PRO A 89 -5.43 22.56 5.67
CA PRO A 89 -5.31 23.95 6.14
C PRO A 89 -3.93 24.56 5.87
N TYR A 90 -2.91 23.75 5.62
CA TYR A 90 -1.53 24.19 5.37
C TYR A 90 -1.18 24.25 3.88
N LEU A 91 -2.07 23.74 3.01
CA LEU A 91 -1.90 23.74 1.55
C LEU A 91 -2.64 24.91 0.88
N THR A 92 -3.68 25.45 1.52
CA THR A 92 -4.57 26.44 0.91
C THR A 92 -4.24 27.84 1.42
N HIS A 93 -3.58 28.65 0.59
CA HIS A 93 -3.61 30.10 0.77
C HIS A 93 -4.99 30.60 0.31
N HIS A 94 -5.81 31.12 1.22
CA HIS A 94 -6.91 32.02 0.86
C HIS A 94 -6.44 33.47 0.96
N PRO A 95 -5.93 34.10 -0.12
CA PRO A 95 -6.07 35.52 -0.31
C PRO A 95 -7.40 35.74 -1.05
N ASN A 96 -8.42 36.21 -0.34
CA ASN A 96 -9.59 36.91 -0.88
C ASN A 96 -10.29 36.26 -2.10
N ALA A 97 -11.15 35.28 -1.87
CA ALA A 97 -12.19 34.90 -2.84
C ALA A 97 -13.39 35.87 -2.71
N ASP A 98 -13.15 37.14 -3.05
CA ASP A 98 -14.14 38.12 -3.47
C ASP A 98 -13.52 38.89 -4.65
N PHE A 99 -13.29 38.18 -5.75
CA PHE A 99 -13.17 38.80 -7.06
C PHE A 99 -14.39 38.36 -7.86
N SER A 100 -15.42 39.20 -7.83
CA SER A 100 -16.36 39.29 -8.94
C SER A 100 -15.55 39.39 -10.23
N GLU A 101 -15.93 38.61 -11.24
CA GLU A 101 -15.54 38.83 -12.63
C GLU A 101 -15.92 40.27 -13.01
N GLY A 102 -14.96 41.18 -12.88
CA GLY A 102 -14.98 42.53 -13.39
C GLY A 102 -13.82 42.65 -14.37
N GLU A 103 -14.16 42.59 -15.64
CA GLU A 103 -13.31 42.87 -16.80
C GLU A 103 -12.48 44.15 -16.54
N ILE A 104 -11.16 44.01 -16.37
CA ILE A 104 -10.24 45.17 -16.31
C ILE A 104 -9.86 45.52 -17.74
N ASP A 105 -10.59 46.50 -18.27
CA ASP A 105 -10.39 47.11 -19.58
C ASP A 105 -9.08 47.95 -19.55
N LEU A 106 -8.02 47.40 -20.15
CA LEU A 106 -6.64 47.92 -20.07
C LEU A 106 -6.33 48.92 -21.20
N THR A 107 -7.30 49.76 -21.58
CA THR A 107 -7.19 50.68 -22.72
C THR A 107 -6.76 52.12 -22.38
N ASN A 108 -6.67 52.50 -21.09
CA ASN A 108 -6.43 53.90 -20.70
C ASN A 108 -5.14 54.21 -19.90
N ALA A 109 -4.19 53.27 -19.78
CA ALA A 109 -2.91 53.54 -19.14
C ALA A 109 -1.78 53.85 -20.15
N THR A 110 -2.06 54.72 -21.13
CA THR A 110 -1.03 55.36 -21.95
C THR A 110 -0.74 56.76 -21.41
N ALA A 111 0.11 56.86 -20.38
CA ALA A 111 0.81 58.12 -20.09
C ALA A 111 2.06 57.86 -19.23
N SER A 112 3.21 58.20 -19.80
CA SER A 112 4.52 58.42 -19.18
C SER A 112 5.21 57.25 -18.49
N LEU A 113 6.13 56.60 -19.23
CA LEU A 113 7.56 56.44 -18.88
C LEU A 113 8.27 55.79 -20.08
N PRO A 114 9.29 56.41 -20.71
CA PRO A 114 10.02 55.81 -21.80
C PRO A 114 11.21 55.02 -21.24
N LEU A 115 11.18 53.70 -21.27
CA LEU A 115 12.38 52.88 -21.12
C LEU A 115 12.48 51.90 -22.30
N ASN A 116 13.30 52.31 -23.27
CA ASN A 116 13.73 51.54 -24.41
C ASN A 116 14.84 50.56 -23.97
N VAL A 117 14.53 49.26 -23.89
CA VAL A 117 15.56 48.23 -23.71
C VAL A 117 15.32 47.12 -24.73
N SER A 118 16.05 47.21 -25.83
CA SER A 118 16.38 46.11 -26.73
C SER A 118 17.40 45.19 -26.06
N GLY A 119 17.11 43.90 -25.92
CA GLY A 119 18.14 42.92 -25.55
C GLY A 119 17.60 41.69 -24.83
N SER A 120 18.04 40.54 -25.29
CA SER A 120 17.85 39.20 -24.73
C SER A 120 18.35 39.05 -23.28
N GLU A 121 17.79 38.05 -22.59
CA GLU A 121 18.30 37.34 -21.39
C GLU A 121 17.71 37.69 -20.00
N SER A 122 17.22 36.63 -19.34
CA SER A 122 17.13 36.42 -17.87
C SER A 122 16.13 37.23 -17.03
N GLN A 123 14.92 36.66 -16.84
CA GLN A 123 13.89 37.10 -15.87
C GLN A 123 14.32 37.04 -14.37
N ALA A 124 15.50 36.51 -14.04
CA ALA A 124 15.98 36.41 -12.67
C ALA A 124 16.49 37.74 -12.08
N ASN A 125 16.98 38.66 -12.92
CA ASN A 125 17.57 39.91 -12.45
C ASN A 125 16.53 41.00 -12.15
N PHE A 126 15.29 40.85 -12.65
CA PHE A 126 14.23 41.82 -12.41
C PHE A 126 13.71 41.78 -10.96
N VAL A 127 13.67 40.58 -10.36
CA VAL A 127 13.18 40.40 -8.98
C VAL A 127 14.21 40.87 -7.95
N SER A 128 15.50 40.64 -8.18
CA SER A 128 16.58 41.04 -7.25
C SER A 128 16.82 42.55 -7.20
N THR A 129 16.50 43.29 -8.26
CA THR A 129 16.67 44.75 -8.32
C THR A 129 15.49 45.51 -7.68
N ILE A 130 14.32 44.90 -7.57
CA ILE A 130 13.13 45.52 -6.96
C ILE A 130 13.09 45.33 -5.43
N SER A 131 13.78 44.32 -4.89
CA SER A 131 13.82 44.04 -3.45
C SER A 131 14.27 45.23 -2.57
N PRO A 132 15.29 46.05 -2.94
CA PRO A 132 15.71 47.17 -2.09
C PRO A 132 14.91 48.44 -2.32
N LEU A 133 14.17 48.56 -3.44
CA LEU A 133 13.44 49.77 -3.80
C LEU A 133 12.02 49.82 -3.22
N LEU A 134 11.49 48.69 -2.76
CA LEU A 134 10.19 48.60 -2.07
C LEU A 134 10.30 48.78 -0.55
N GLU A 135 11.51 48.88 0.01
CA GLU A 135 11.73 49.15 1.44
C GLU A 135 11.65 50.62 1.83
N SER A 136 11.56 51.56 0.87
CA SER A 136 11.75 52.99 1.18
C SER A 136 10.47 53.83 1.32
N ASP A 137 9.27 53.35 1.03
CA ASP A 137 8.10 54.17 1.33
C ASP A 137 6.80 53.37 1.41
N THR A 138 6.04 53.66 2.47
CA THR A 138 4.74 53.10 2.89
C THR A 138 4.79 51.74 3.62
N GLY A 139 4.42 51.78 4.91
CA GLY A 139 4.40 50.66 5.85
C GLY A 139 3.34 49.59 5.58
N GLY A 140 3.46 48.90 4.45
CA GLY A 140 2.81 47.61 4.20
C GLY A 140 3.83 46.50 4.37
N VAL A 141 3.72 45.71 5.44
CA VAL A 141 4.49 44.47 5.62
C VAL A 141 4.06 43.50 4.52
N LEU A 142 4.76 43.50 3.38
CA LEU A 142 4.63 42.46 2.37
C LEU A 142 5.37 41.23 2.89
N SER A 143 4.66 40.41 3.65
CA SER A 143 5.16 39.12 4.13
C SER A 143 5.58 38.27 2.93
N VAL A 144 6.87 37.97 2.81
CA VAL A 144 7.37 36.92 1.93
C VAL A 144 6.68 35.63 2.39
N HIS A 145 5.66 35.18 1.67
CA HIS A 145 4.88 34.00 2.02
C HIS A 145 5.79 32.77 2.00
N THR A 146 6.22 32.32 3.17
CA THR A 146 6.91 31.05 3.34
C THR A 146 5.86 29.93 3.24
N SER A 147 6.12 28.98 2.35
CA SER A 147 5.28 27.79 2.18
C SER A 147 5.07 27.09 3.54
N MET A 148 3.82 26.97 3.98
CA MET A 148 3.44 26.35 5.25
C MET A 148 3.56 24.81 5.25
N VAL A 149 4.07 24.24 4.15
CA VAL A 149 4.28 22.80 3.97
C VAL A 149 5.23 22.20 5.01
N HIS A 150 6.09 23.00 5.65
CA HIS A 150 6.94 22.52 6.74
C HIS A 150 6.16 22.00 7.96
N ILE A 151 4.93 22.48 8.19
CA ILE A 151 4.08 22.07 9.32
C ILE A 151 3.58 20.63 9.18
N PRO A 152 2.90 20.21 8.09
CA PRO A 152 2.45 18.82 7.95
C PRO A 152 3.60 17.81 7.96
N TYR A 153 4.75 18.14 7.37
CA TYR A 153 5.95 17.29 7.45
C TYR A 153 6.49 17.16 8.89
N ALA A 154 6.49 18.26 9.66
CA ALA A 154 6.85 18.22 11.08
C ALA A 154 5.86 17.37 11.90
N LEU A 155 4.55 17.48 11.64
CA LEU A 155 3.53 16.67 12.31
C LEU A 155 3.74 15.16 12.06
N VAL A 156 3.96 14.77 10.81
CA VAL A 156 4.26 13.36 10.44
C VAL A 156 5.54 12.89 11.14
N GLY A 157 6.59 13.71 11.12
CA GLY A 157 7.85 13.36 11.77
C GLY A 157 7.74 13.22 13.29
N ILE A 158 7.05 14.14 13.96
CA ILE A 158 6.78 14.08 15.41
C ILE A 158 5.96 12.84 15.75
N PHE A 159 4.94 12.52 14.97
CA PHE A 159 4.13 11.31 15.17
C PHE A 159 4.97 10.03 15.03
N ALA A 160 5.88 9.97 14.06
CA ALA A 160 6.81 8.85 13.92
C ALA A 160 7.77 8.74 15.12
N LEU A 161 8.32 9.86 15.61
CA LEU A 161 9.17 9.88 16.82
C LEU A 161 8.40 9.47 18.07
N PHE A 162 7.14 9.86 18.19
CA PHE A 162 6.25 9.43 19.27
C PHE A 162 6.03 7.92 19.22
N ASN A 163 5.74 7.34 18.05
CA ASN A 163 5.65 5.87 17.91
C ASN A 163 6.97 5.17 18.22
N ALA A 164 8.11 5.75 17.84
CA ALA A 164 9.42 5.23 18.22
C ALA A 164 9.62 5.23 19.74
N LEU A 165 9.16 6.28 20.45
CA LEU A 165 9.19 6.33 21.92
C LEU A 165 8.35 5.21 22.54
N PHE A 166 7.13 4.96 22.04
CA PHE A 166 6.29 3.84 22.51
C PHE A 166 6.98 2.50 22.30
N MET A 167 7.61 2.30 21.14
CA MET A 167 8.36 1.08 20.85
C MET A 167 9.60 0.92 21.74
N ILE A 168 10.28 2.02 22.10
CA ILE A 168 11.39 2.02 23.07
C ILE A 168 10.89 1.62 24.47
N VAL A 169 9.78 2.21 24.93
CA VAL A 169 9.17 1.83 26.22
C VAL A 169 8.77 0.36 26.21
N SER A 170 8.14 -0.11 25.13
CA SER A 170 7.82 -1.53 24.95
C SER A 170 9.07 -2.42 25.00
N TYR A 171 10.18 -1.99 24.40
CA TYR A 171 11.46 -2.73 24.44
C TYR A 171 12.05 -2.83 25.85
N PHE A 172 11.89 -1.80 26.68
CA PHE A 172 12.31 -1.85 28.09
C PHE A 172 11.41 -2.76 28.94
N ILE A 173 10.13 -2.92 28.58
CA ILE A 173 9.19 -3.79 29.29
C ILE A 173 9.40 -5.26 28.87
N ASP A 174 9.45 -5.53 27.58
CA ASP A 174 9.73 -6.84 27.02
C ASP A 174 10.69 -6.73 25.84
N SER A 175 11.89 -7.27 26.03
CA SER A 175 12.95 -7.29 25.02
C SER A 175 13.01 -8.62 24.28
N LYS A 176 12.05 -9.53 24.50
CA LYS A 176 12.00 -10.81 23.81
C LYS A 176 11.67 -10.58 22.34
N ASP A 177 12.54 -11.09 21.49
CA ASP A 177 12.31 -11.12 20.06
C ASP A 177 11.27 -12.18 19.77
N VAL A 178 10.09 -11.76 19.31
CA VAL A 178 9.00 -12.67 18.96
C VAL A 178 9.25 -13.15 17.54
N THR A 179 9.86 -14.33 17.42
CA THR A 179 9.96 -15.03 16.14
C THR A 179 8.63 -15.73 15.86
N PRO A 180 8.07 -15.66 14.64
CA PRO A 180 6.91 -16.45 14.27
C PRO A 180 7.13 -17.91 14.65
N GLU A 181 6.33 -18.41 15.58
CA GLU A 181 6.35 -19.81 15.96
C GLU A 181 5.95 -20.61 14.71
N LYS A 182 6.73 -21.63 14.36
CA LYS A 182 6.26 -22.62 13.38
C LYS A 182 4.94 -23.18 13.93
N PRO A 183 3.89 -23.36 13.10
CA PRO A 183 2.63 -23.92 13.58
C PRO A 183 2.89 -25.15 14.46
N ALA A 184 2.40 -25.11 15.69
CA ALA A 184 2.65 -26.13 16.71
C ALA A 184 2.25 -27.53 16.21
N GLU A 185 3.04 -28.54 16.57
CA GLU A 185 2.92 -29.96 16.21
C GLU A 185 1.70 -30.67 16.85
N ASP A 186 0.66 -29.95 17.26
CA ASP A 186 -0.49 -30.53 17.96
C ASP A 186 -1.62 -30.89 16.98
N GLY A 187 -1.65 -32.16 16.59
CA GLY A 187 -2.90 -32.92 16.45
C GLY A 187 -3.65 -32.92 15.11
N GLU A 188 -3.30 -32.08 14.13
CA GLU A 188 -3.81 -32.23 12.75
C GLU A 188 -2.67 -32.46 11.75
N VAL A 189 -2.74 -33.60 11.05
CA VAL A 189 -1.72 -34.22 10.16
C VAL A 189 -1.37 -33.39 8.89
N GLY A 190 -1.51 -32.07 8.90
CA GLY A 190 -1.49 -31.24 7.69
C GLY A 190 -0.24 -30.40 7.41
N VAL A 191 0.61 -30.07 8.41
CA VAL A 191 1.67 -29.03 8.24
C VAL A 191 3.06 -29.60 8.48
N ARG A 192 3.37 -30.76 7.89
CA ARG A 192 4.76 -31.23 7.78
C ARG A 192 5.46 -30.51 6.62
N ASN A 193 6.35 -29.56 6.95
CA ASN A 193 7.32 -28.85 6.09
C ASN A 193 7.00 -28.89 4.58
N ALA A 194 6.14 -27.96 4.12
CA ALA A 194 5.91 -27.75 2.70
C ALA A 194 7.24 -27.51 1.97
N SER A 195 7.40 -28.08 0.77
CA SER A 195 8.65 -27.96 0.02
C SER A 195 9.03 -26.47 -0.18
N PRO A 196 10.31 -26.08 -0.05
CA PRO A 196 10.73 -24.69 -0.25
C PRO A 196 10.29 -24.14 -1.62
N ARG A 197 10.30 -24.98 -2.65
CA ARG A 197 9.82 -24.61 -4.00
C ARG A 197 8.37 -24.17 -4.01
N TYR A 198 7.49 -24.87 -3.30
CA TYR A 198 6.08 -24.49 -3.18
C TYR A 198 5.94 -23.14 -2.48
N GLN A 199 6.62 -22.95 -1.35
CA GLN A 199 6.55 -21.71 -0.59
C GLN A 199 6.97 -20.49 -1.42
N TRP A 200 8.12 -20.58 -2.10
CA TRP A 200 8.63 -19.51 -2.96
C TRP A 200 7.73 -19.24 -4.18
N THR A 201 7.17 -20.29 -4.78
CA THR A 201 6.22 -20.15 -5.89
C THR A 201 4.97 -19.41 -5.41
N LEU A 202 4.39 -19.84 -4.28
CA LEU A 202 3.19 -19.24 -3.72
C LEU A 202 3.39 -17.76 -3.37
N VAL A 203 4.50 -17.44 -2.71
CA VAL A 203 4.89 -16.06 -2.36
C VAL A 203 5.01 -15.18 -3.60
N THR A 204 5.57 -15.71 -4.69
CA THR A 204 5.71 -14.98 -5.95
C THR A 204 4.34 -14.67 -6.58
N PHE A 205 3.43 -15.65 -6.63
CA PHE A 205 2.07 -15.41 -7.17
C PHE A 205 1.25 -14.45 -6.30
N ILE A 206 1.40 -14.52 -4.97
CA ILE A 206 0.79 -13.56 -4.06
C ILE A 206 1.37 -12.16 -4.26
N GLY A 207 2.69 -12.06 -4.46
CA GLY A 207 3.35 -10.80 -4.80
C GLY A 207 2.85 -10.20 -6.12
N ILE A 208 2.65 -11.03 -7.15
CA ILE A 208 2.03 -10.58 -8.42
C ILE A 208 0.60 -10.10 -8.19
N TYR A 209 -0.18 -10.85 -7.40
CA TYR A 209 -1.55 -10.47 -7.06
C TYR A 209 -1.60 -9.11 -6.34
N THR A 210 -0.77 -8.90 -5.32
CA THR A 210 -0.72 -7.63 -4.57
C THR A 210 -0.13 -6.49 -5.39
N LEU A 211 0.83 -6.77 -6.30
CA LEU A 211 1.33 -5.80 -7.28
C LEU A 211 0.20 -5.25 -8.13
N VAL A 212 -0.61 -6.12 -8.72
CA VAL A 212 -1.74 -5.70 -9.57
C VAL A 212 -2.81 -4.99 -8.74
N ALA A 213 -3.07 -5.45 -7.50
CA ALA A 213 -3.99 -4.78 -6.57
C ALA A 213 -3.59 -3.32 -6.31
N VAL A 214 -2.31 -3.09 -6.02
CA VAL A 214 -1.78 -1.77 -5.67
C VAL A 214 -1.66 -0.89 -6.93
N ALA A 215 -1.32 -1.48 -8.07
CA ALA A 215 -1.37 -0.76 -9.34
C ALA A 215 -2.78 -0.26 -9.64
N LEU A 216 -3.80 -1.10 -9.45
CA LEU A 216 -5.20 -0.74 -9.59
C LEU A 216 -5.61 0.39 -8.63
N GLU A 217 -5.20 0.31 -7.35
CA GLU A 217 -5.46 1.34 -6.35
C GLU A 217 -4.90 2.70 -6.78
N VAL A 218 -3.64 2.72 -7.19
CA VAL A 218 -2.94 3.96 -7.56
C VAL A 218 -3.45 4.50 -8.91
N VAL A 219 -3.80 3.63 -9.87
CA VAL A 219 -4.46 4.04 -11.13
C VAL A 219 -5.75 4.80 -10.82
N VAL A 220 -6.65 4.19 -10.04
CA VAL A 220 -7.95 4.78 -9.73
C VAL A 220 -7.76 6.02 -8.87
N GLY A 221 -6.98 5.94 -7.80
CA GLY A 221 -6.77 7.05 -6.87
C GLY A 221 -6.15 8.30 -7.52
N LYS A 222 -5.32 8.16 -8.57
CA LYS A 222 -4.68 9.30 -9.24
C LYS A 222 -5.46 9.82 -10.44
N PHE A 223 -6.03 8.92 -11.24
CA PHE A 223 -6.57 9.29 -12.55
C PHE A 223 -8.10 9.36 -12.59
N LEU A 224 -8.80 8.87 -11.56
CA LEU A 224 -10.27 8.98 -11.48
C LEU A 224 -10.78 10.43 -11.53
N PRO A 225 -10.14 11.44 -10.89
CA PRO A 225 -10.54 12.84 -11.06
C PRO A 225 -10.41 13.33 -12.50
N ALA A 226 -9.32 12.95 -13.18
CA ALA A 226 -9.10 13.34 -14.57
C ALA A 226 -10.15 12.70 -15.48
N TYR A 227 -10.47 11.42 -15.28
CA TYR A 227 -11.53 10.74 -16.00
C TYR A 227 -12.91 11.41 -15.80
N ALA A 228 -13.25 11.76 -14.55
CA ALA A 228 -14.49 12.48 -14.25
C ALA A 228 -14.58 13.83 -14.99
N VAL A 229 -13.48 14.57 -15.08
CA VAL A 229 -13.44 15.87 -15.75
C VAL A 229 -13.45 15.72 -17.28
N HIS A 230 -12.66 14.81 -17.84
CA HIS A 230 -12.50 14.70 -19.30
C HIS A 230 -13.59 13.88 -19.98
N HIS A 231 -14.12 12.84 -19.32
CA HIS A 231 -15.18 11.99 -19.89
C HIS A 231 -16.58 12.55 -19.65
N TYR A 232 -16.87 12.92 -18.39
CA TYR A 232 -18.20 13.42 -17.98
C TYR A 232 -18.32 14.95 -18.01
N SER A 233 -17.24 15.67 -18.38
CA SER A 233 -17.22 17.15 -18.37
C SER A 233 -17.56 17.77 -17.01
N LEU A 234 -17.26 17.06 -15.91
CA LEU A 234 -17.54 17.53 -14.55
C LEU A 234 -16.54 18.62 -14.11
N SER A 235 -16.92 19.40 -13.09
CA SER A 235 -15.99 20.37 -12.49
C SER A 235 -14.80 19.67 -11.81
N ARG A 236 -13.66 20.36 -11.73
CA ARG A 236 -12.48 19.86 -10.98
C ARG A 236 -12.80 19.53 -9.52
N SER A 237 -13.69 20.31 -8.90
CA SER A 237 -14.17 20.06 -7.54
C SER A 237 -15.07 18.82 -7.43
N ALA A 238 -15.85 18.48 -8.46
CA ALA A 238 -16.58 17.22 -8.52
C ALA A 238 -15.62 16.02 -8.68
N GLY A 239 -14.62 16.13 -9.55
CA GLY A 239 -13.58 15.09 -9.69
C GLY A 239 -12.84 14.80 -8.37
N ALA A 240 -12.49 15.85 -7.61
CA ALA A 240 -11.90 15.71 -6.28
C ALA A 240 -12.85 15.01 -5.28
N ARG A 241 -14.15 15.33 -5.31
CA ARG A 241 -15.15 14.66 -4.45
C ARG A 241 -15.33 13.19 -4.79
N ILE A 242 -15.24 12.81 -6.07
CA ILE A 242 -15.36 11.41 -6.51
C ILE A 242 -14.20 10.56 -5.99
N VAL A 243 -12.96 11.05 -6.10
CA VAL A 243 -11.80 10.32 -5.55
C VAL A 243 -11.84 10.25 -4.02
N SER A 244 -12.31 11.30 -3.35
CA SER A 244 -12.55 11.25 -1.91
C SER A 244 -13.59 10.18 -1.56
N LEU A 245 -14.67 10.07 -2.34
CA LEU A 245 -15.69 9.02 -2.15
C LEU A 245 -15.10 7.62 -2.35
N PHE A 246 -14.18 7.43 -3.30
CA PHE A 246 -13.43 6.19 -3.47
C PHE A 246 -12.66 5.82 -2.19
N TYR A 247 -11.93 6.76 -1.58
CA TYR A 247 -11.19 6.51 -0.34
C TYR A 247 -12.09 6.33 0.90
N VAL A 248 -13.27 6.97 0.92
CA VAL A 248 -14.31 6.71 1.93
C VAL A 248 -14.82 5.27 1.78
N GLY A 249 -15.13 4.84 0.55
CA GLY A 249 -15.48 3.45 0.25
C GLY A 249 -14.37 2.49 0.66
N PHE A 250 -13.13 2.81 0.35
CA PHE A 250 -11.96 2.03 0.72
C PHE A 250 -11.82 1.83 2.23
N THR A 251 -11.96 2.91 3.00
CA THR A 251 -11.95 2.85 4.47
C THR A 251 -13.12 2.05 5.02
N PHE A 252 -14.32 2.28 4.49
CA PHE A 252 -15.53 1.53 4.86
C PHE A 252 -15.39 0.03 4.57
N GLY A 253 -14.82 -0.33 3.43
CA GLY A 253 -14.53 -1.71 3.05
C GLY A 253 -13.62 -2.41 4.06
N ARG A 254 -12.59 -1.71 4.59
CA ARG A 254 -11.72 -2.26 5.63
C ARG A 254 -12.44 -2.42 6.96
N MET A 255 -13.29 -1.46 7.32
CA MET A 255 -14.12 -1.55 8.53
C MET A 255 -15.05 -2.77 8.48
N LEU A 256 -15.60 -3.10 7.30
CA LEU A 256 -16.38 -4.32 7.08
C LEU A 256 -15.50 -5.57 6.99
N ALA A 257 -14.28 -5.47 6.47
CA ALA A 257 -13.36 -6.60 6.31
C ALA A 257 -12.98 -7.25 7.65
N VAL A 258 -12.80 -6.45 8.70
CA VAL A 258 -12.43 -6.94 10.03
C VAL A 258 -13.46 -7.95 10.58
N PRO A 259 -14.76 -7.62 10.77
CA PRO A 259 -15.73 -8.59 11.25
C PRO A 259 -16.00 -9.72 10.24
N LEU A 260 -15.88 -9.46 8.92
CA LEU A 260 -16.00 -10.51 7.91
C LEU A 260 -14.86 -11.54 7.99
N SER A 261 -13.64 -11.12 8.34
CA SER A 261 -12.48 -12.00 8.47
C SER A 261 -12.59 -13.01 9.63
N ILE A 262 -13.48 -12.75 10.59
CA ILE A 262 -13.80 -13.69 11.67
C ILE A 262 -14.72 -14.81 11.15
N LYS A 263 -15.61 -14.51 10.20
CA LYS A 263 -16.65 -15.43 9.72
C LYS A 263 -16.32 -16.11 8.40
N LEU A 264 -15.52 -15.48 7.56
CA LEU A 264 -15.20 -15.91 6.20
C LEU A 264 -13.70 -16.17 6.09
N SER A 265 -13.33 -17.26 5.44
CA SER A 265 -11.93 -17.51 5.09
C SER A 265 -11.41 -16.41 4.15
N PRO A 266 -10.11 -16.06 4.19
CA PRO A 266 -9.53 -15.02 3.34
C PRO A 266 -9.80 -15.21 1.84
N MET A 267 -9.80 -16.45 1.34
CA MET A 267 -10.06 -16.75 -0.08
C MET A 267 -11.49 -16.36 -0.52
N HIS A 268 -12.50 -16.63 0.32
CA HIS A 268 -13.88 -16.21 0.04
C HIS A 268 -14.01 -14.69 0.03
N MET A 269 -13.35 -14.00 0.97
CA MET A 269 -13.33 -12.54 1.00
C MET A 269 -12.72 -11.96 -0.29
N MET A 270 -11.59 -12.52 -0.76
CA MET A 270 -10.96 -12.10 -2.00
C MET A 270 -11.88 -12.28 -3.21
N ASN A 271 -12.53 -13.44 -3.34
CA ASN A 271 -13.44 -13.71 -4.47
C ASN A 271 -14.66 -12.79 -4.48
N ILE A 272 -15.29 -12.56 -3.33
CA ILE A 272 -16.44 -11.63 -3.22
C ILE A 272 -16.02 -10.21 -3.60
N ALA A 273 -14.87 -9.77 -3.09
CA ALA A 273 -14.34 -8.44 -3.34
C ALA A 273 -13.97 -8.26 -4.83
N GLN A 274 -13.31 -9.24 -5.45
CA GLN A 274 -13.00 -9.22 -6.88
C GLN A 274 -14.26 -9.18 -7.75
N ALA A 275 -15.30 -9.95 -7.39
CA ALA A 275 -16.58 -9.90 -8.10
C ALA A 275 -17.20 -8.49 -8.05
N GLY A 276 -17.10 -7.80 -6.91
CA GLY A 276 -17.53 -6.41 -6.75
C GLY A 276 -16.73 -5.43 -7.61
N ILE A 277 -15.41 -5.59 -7.70
CA ILE A 277 -14.55 -4.78 -8.58
C ILE A 277 -14.91 -5.01 -10.03
N LEU A 278 -14.96 -6.28 -10.47
CA LEU A 278 -15.28 -6.64 -11.85
C LEU A 278 -16.66 -6.12 -12.26
N GLY A 279 -17.66 -6.27 -11.39
CA GLY A 279 -19.00 -5.73 -11.62
C GLY A 279 -18.99 -4.21 -11.75
N SER A 280 -18.32 -3.51 -10.83
CA SER A 280 -18.26 -2.04 -10.84
C SER A 280 -17.56 -1.50 -12.09
N VAL A 281 -16.42 -2.06 -12.48
CA VAL A 281 -15.70 -1.62 -13.69
C VAL A 281 -16.44 -2.00 -14.97
N THR A 282 -17.10 -3.16 -15.02
CA THR A 282 -17.91 -3.57 -16.17
C THR A 282 -19.07 -2.60 -16.37
N VAL A 283 -19.76 -2.22 -15.30
CA VAL A 283 -20.83 -1.22 -15.35
C VAL A 283 -20.28 0.13 -15.82
N LEU A 284 -19.14 0.58 -15.29
CA LEU A 284 -18.50 1.82 -15.74
C LEU A 284 -18.03 1.79 -17.19
N THR A 285 -17.67 0.62 -17.73
CA THR A 285 -17.15 0.50 -19.10
C THR A 285 -18.29 0.46 -20.13
N PHE A 286 -19.44 -0.11 -19.79
CA PHE A 286 -20.54 -0.35 -20.76
C PHE A 286 -21.80 0.49 -20.51
N ILE A 287 -21.97 1.04 -19.31
CA ILE A 287 -23.14 1.82 -18.88
C ILE A 287 -22.64 3.13 -18.27
N ASP A 288 -21.86 3.88 -19.05
CA ASP A 288 -21.18 5.11 -18.64
C ASP A 288 -22.04 6.38 -18.82
N ARG A 289 -23.33 6.26 -19.14
CA ARG A 289 -24.15 7.41 -19.56
C ARG A 289 -24.65 8.32 -18.43
N ASP A 290 -24.66 7.85 -17.19
CA ASP A 290 -25.19 8.60 -16.04
C ASP A 290 -24.09 8.87 -15.01
N GLU A 291 -23.95 10.12 -14.60
CA GLU A 291 -23.05 10.56 -13.54
C GLU A 291 -23.24 9.75 -12.25
N ARG A 292 -24.47 9.38 -11.91
CA ARG A 292 -24.80 8.59 -10.70
C ARG A 292 -24.10 7.23 -10.67
N VAL A 293 -23.90 6.63 -11.86
CA VAL A 293 -23.18 5.37 -11.99
C VAL A 293 -21.71 5.56 -11.61
N LEU A 294 -21.09 6.68 -12.02
CA LEU A 294 -19.72 7.01 -11.65
C LEU A 294 -19.54 7.10 -10.12
N TRP A 295 -20.43 7.83 -9.44
CA TRP A 295 -20.36 7.98 -7.98
C TRP A 295 -20.53 6.64 -7.25
N THR A 296 -21.54 5.86 -7.62
CA THR A 296 -21.85 4.58 -6.95
C THR A 296 -20.78 3.53 -7.22
N CYS A 297 -20.33 3.38 -8.46
CA CYS A 297 -19.26 2.44 -8.80
C CYS A 297 -17.90 2.86 -8.20
N SER A 298 -17.59 4.15 -8.08
CA SER A 298 -16.35 4.61 -7.43
C SER A 298 -16.29 4.23 -5.95
N PHE A 299 -17.40 4.40 -5.22
CA PHE A 299 -17.51 3.96 -3.83
C PHE A 299 -17.32 2.44 -3.70
N THR A 300 -18.06 1.67 -4.50
CA THR A 300 -18.00 0.20 -4.45
C THR A 300 -16.62 -0.32 -4.85
N LEU A 301 -15.98 0.28 -5.84
CA LEU A 301 -14.64 -0.11 -6.29
C LEU A 301 -13.59 0.13 -5.19
N GLY A 302 -13.69 1.24 -4.45
CA GLY A 302 -12.89 1.47 -3.25
C GLY A 302 -13.15 0.43 -2.17
N ALA A 303 -14.42 0.20 -1.81
CA ALA A 303 -14.81 -0.74 -0.77
C ALA A 303 -14.39 -2.19 -1.04
N CYS A 304 -14.42 -2.60 -2.31
CA CYS A 304 -14.01 -3.94 -2.71
C CYS A 304 -12.49 -4.07 -2.90
N LEU A 305 -11.76 -3.00 -3.23
CA LEU A 305 -10.30 -3.07 -3.36
C LEU A 305 -9.58 -3.17 -2.01
N SER A 306 -10.16 -2.55 -0.98
CA SER A 306 -9.48 -2.35 0.30
C SER A 306 -9.17 -3.60 1.15
N PRO A 307 -10.00 -4.68 1.19
CA PRO A 307 -9.65 -5.89 1.94
C PRO A 307 -8.61 -6.77 1.24
N MET A 308 -8.33 -6.54 -0.06
CA MET A 308 -7.63 -7.51 -0.90
C MET A 308 -6.21 -7.79 -0.43
N PHE A 309 -5.47 -6.75 -0.03
CA PHE A 309 -4.11 -6.92 0.48
C PHE A 309 -4.11 -7.72 1.78
N GLY A 310 -4.96 -7.33 2.74
CA GLY A 310 -5.04 -7.99 4.05
C GLY A 310 -5.51 -9.44 3.94
N SER A 311 -6.41 -9.74 3.00
CA SER A 311 -6.88 -11.11 2.77
C SER A 311 -5.83 -11.95 2.05
N ALA A 312 -5.07 -11.38 1.10
CA ALA A 312 -3.99 -12.10 0.43
C ALA A 312 -2.85 -12.46 1.38
N THR A 313 -2.46 -11.53 2.25
CA THR A 313 -1.46 -11.81 3.29
C THR A 313 -2.00 -12.78 4.32
N ALA A 314 -3.22 -12.60 4.84
CA ALA A 314 -3.83 -13.58 5.76
C ALA A 314 -3.90 -14.99 5.16
N TRP A 315 -4.25 -15.12 3.87
CA TRP A 315 -4.25 -16.40 3.18
C TRP A 315 -2.85 -17.00 3.05
N LEU A 316 -1.82 -16.20 2.75
CA LEU A 316 -0.43 -16.67 2.74
C LEU A 316 -0.02 -17.27 4.09
N LEU A 317 -0.40 -16.61 5.18
CA LEU A 317 -0.08 -17.03 6.55
C LEU A 317 -0.72 -18.38 6.90
N GLU A 318 -1.91 -18.66 6.37
CA GLU A 318 -2.56 -19.97 6.53
C GLU A 318 -1.83 -21.10 5.78
N GLN A 319 -1.05 -20.77 4.73
CA GLN A 319 -0.36 -21.76 3.89
C GLN A 319 1.12 -21.94 4.25
N VAL A 320 1.77 -20.90 4.75
CA VAL A 320 3.23 -20.86 4.95
C VAL A 320 3.56 -20.04 6.20
N ALA A 321 4.50 -20.53 7.02
CA ALA A 321 5.07 -19.74 8.11
C ALA A 321 5.78 -18.51 7.54
N LEU A 322 5.31 -17.31 7.90
CA LEU A 322 5.85 -16.07 7.34
C LEU A 322 7.31 -15.87 7.78
N SER A 323 8.16 -15.64 6.78
CA SER A 323 9.53 -15.18 6.98
C SER A 323 9.66 -13.74 6.48
N HIS A 324 10.61 -12.99 7.05
CA HIS A 324 10.98 -11.66 6.57
C HIS A 324 11.36 -11.67 5.08
N ASP A 325 11.97 -12.75 4.58
CA ASP A 325 12.37 -12.85 3.18
C ASP A 325 11.14 -12.90 2.24
N TYR A 326 10.08 -13.61 2.64
CA TYR A 326 8.83 -13.68 1.89
C TYR A 326 8.12 -12.32 1.85
N MET A 327 8.01 -11.67 3.01
CA MET A 327 7.36 -10.36 3.10
C MET A 327 8.14 -9.29 2.33
N SER A 328 9.48 -9.35 2.32
CA SER A 328 10.33 -8.41 1.57
C SER A 328 10.04 -8.45 0.06
N ILE A 329 9.85 -9.64 -0.51
CA ILE A 329 9.56 -9.80 -1.94
C ILE A 329 8.17 -9.30 -2.27
N ILE A 330 7.18 -9.63 -1.44
CA ILE A 330 5.81 -9.13 -1.60
C ILE A 330 5.79 -7.60 -1.56
N MET A 331 6.47 -6.99 -0.59
CA MET A 331 6.55 -5.53 -0.49
C MET A 331 7.33 -4.90 -1.65
N THR A 332 8.36 -5.58 -2.16
CA THR A 332 9.07 -5.11 -3.37
C THR A 332 8.14 -5.12 -4.59
N MET A 333 7.35 -6.18 -4.78
CA MET A 333 6.38 -6.24 -5.88
C MET A 333 5.27 -5.18 -5.73
N VAL A 334 4.83 -4.91 -4.51
CA VAL A 334 3.88 -3.84 -4.18
C VAL A 334 4.39 -2.46 -4.60
N THR A 335 5.66 -2.14 -4.33
CA THR A 335 6.23 -0.85 -4.72
C THR A 335 6.39 -0.72 -6.24
N PHE A 336 6.72 -1.80 -6.95
CA PHE A 336 6.66 -1.82 -8.41
C PHE A 336 5.24 -1.57 -8.94
N GLY A 337 4.22 -2.14 -8.27
CA GLY A 337 2.82 -1.90 -8.58
C GLY A 337 2.44 -0.41 -8.47
N ALA A 338 2.91 0.28 -7.43
CA ALA A 338 2.67 1.71 -7.25
C ALA A 338 3.37 2.60 -8.30
N LEU A 339 4.45 2.12 -8.92
CA LEU A 339 5.21 2.85 -9.95
C LEU A 339 4.62 2.68 -11.37
N ALA A 340 3.87 1.59 -11.63
CA ALA A 340 3.30 1.30 -12.94
C ALA A 340 2.32 2.38 -13.49
N PRO A 341 1.39 2.96 -12.70
CA PRO A 341 0.28 3.74 -13.23
C PRO A 341 0.67 4.99 -14.02
N PRO A 342 1.64 5.83 -13.57
CA PRO A 342 2.08 6.97 -14.37
C PRO A 342 2.71 6.58 -15.71
N LEU A 343 3.37 5.41 -15.79
CA LEU A 343 4.05 4.96 -17.01
C LEU A 343 3.07 4.43 -18.06
N PHE A 344 1.98 3.80 -17.63
CA PHE A 344 1.02 3.15 -18.55
C PHE A 344 -0.24 3.98 -18.81
N VAL A 345 -0.78 4.66 -17.79
CA VAL A 345 -2.04 5.41 -17.91
C VAL A 345 -1.79 6.90 -18.05
N GLY A 346 -0.79 7.43 -17.32
CA GLY A 346 -0.51 8.86 -17.27
C GLY A 346 -0.19 9.49 -18.63
N LEU A 347 0.41 8.75 -19.56
CA LEU A 347 0.76 9.24 -20.90
C LEU A 347 -0.43 9.40 -21.85
N TYR A 348 -1.53 8.67 -21.61
CA TYR A 348 -2.64 8.57 -22.55
C TYR A 348 -3.95 9.17 -22.03
N ILE A 349 -4.04 9.43 -20.71
CA ILE A 349 -5.26 9.87 -20.03
C ILE A 349 -5.85 11.16 -20.63
N GLU A 350 -5.00 12.09 -21.08
CA GLU A 350 -5.44 13.38 -21.63
C GLU A 350 -6.04 13.26 -23.05
N ALA A 351 -5.53 12.31 -23.85
CA ALA A 351 -5.99 12.09 -25.23
C ALA A 351 -7.17 11.11 -25.30
N HIS A 352 -7.16 10.08 -24.45
CA HIS A 352 -8.16 9.02 -24.42
C HIS A 352 -8.53 8.65 -22.97
N PRO A 353 -9.53 9.33 -22.37
CA PRO A 353 -9.95 9.08 -20.98
C PRO A 353 -10.38 7.64 -20.73
N ASP A 354 -10.95 6.96 -21.74
CA ASP A 354 -11.41 5.57 -21.68
C ASP A 354 -10.30 4.56 -21.34
N VAL A 355 -9.03 4.92 -21.60
CA VAL A 355 -7.87 4.08 -21.27
C VAL A 355 -7.87 3.72 -19.77
N LEU A 356 -8.39 4.61 -18.91
CA LEU A 356 -8.53 4.32 -17.49
C LEU A 356 -9.40 3.08 -17.24
N MET A 357 -10.60 3.03 -17.82
CA MET A 357 -11.55 1.95 -17.56
C MET A 357 -11.06 0.62 -18.12
N TYR A 358 -10.45 0.63 -19.32
CA TYR A 358 -9.82 -0.57 -19.88
C TYR A 358 -8.63 -1.05 -19.05
N ALA A 359 -7.80 -0.12 -18.53
CA ALA A 359 -6.69 -0.48 -17.64
C ALA A 359 -7.20 -1.13 -16.35
N VAL A 360 -8.20 -0.55 -15.70
CA VAL A 360 -8.86 -1.06 -14.48
C VAL A 360 -9.49 -2.44 -14.74
N LEU A 361 -10.18 -2.61 -15.87
CA LEU A 361 -10.79 -3.89 -16.26
C LEU A 361 -9.73 -4.98 -16.50
N SER A 362 -8.67 -4.64 -17.23
CA SER A 362 -7.58 -5.58 -17.51
C SER A 362 -6.85 -6.02 -16.23
N ALA A 363 -6.64 -5.10 -15.30
CA ALA A 363 -6.06 -5.38 -13.99
C ALA A 363 -7.00 -6.29 -13.18
N ALA A 364 -8.30 -5.99 -13.12
CA ALA A 364 -9.28 -6.83 -12.44
C ALA A 364 -9.31 -8.28 -12.98
N CYS A 365 -9.30 -8.46 -14.30
CA CYS A 365 -9.21 -9.78 -14.92
C CYS A 365 -7.91 -10.50 -14.55
N THR A 366 -6.77 -9.79 -14.57
CA THR A 366 -5.47 -10.34 -14.20
C THR A 366 -5.46 -10.79 -12.73
N MET A 367 -6.09 -10.02 -11.84
CA MET A 367 -6.22 -10.38 -10.42
C MET A 367 -7.05 -11.65 -10.21
N ILE A 368 -8.15 -11.82 -10.96
CA ILE A 368 -8.96 -13.04 -10.92
C ILE A 368 -8.10 -14.24 -11.33
N VAL A 369 -7.43 -14.15 -12.49
CA VAL A 369 -6.54 -15.22 -12.96
C VAL A 369 -5.48 -15.54 -11.90
N ALA A 370 -4.80 -14.53 -11.35
CA ALA A 370 -3.81 -14.72 -10.29
C ALA A 370 -4.42 -15.43 -9.05
N CYS A 371 -5.59 -15.01 -8.60
CA CYS A 371 -6.27 -15.59 -7.44
C CYS A 371 -6.63 -17.08 -7.66
N TRP A 372 -7.19 -17.41 -8.83
CA TRP A 372 -7.51 -18.81 -9.15
C TRP A 372 -6.24 -19.66 -9.36
N THR A 373 -5.16 -19.10 -9.91
CA THR A 373 -3.88 -19.81 -9.99
C THR A 373 -3.29 -20.10 -8.61
N MET A 374 -3.36 -19.15 -7.68
CA MET A 374 -2.94 -19.35 -6.29
C MET A 374 -3.74 -20.50 -5.64
N TYR A 375 -5.06 -20.48 -5.79
CA TYR A 375 -5.93 -21.54 -5.28
C TYR A 375 -5.61 -22.90 -5.91
N ALA A 376 -5.40 -22.94 -7.23
CA ALA A 376 -5.02 -24.16 -7.93
C ALA A 376 -3.70 -24.71 -7.40
N ILE A 377 -2.66 -23.88 -7.25
CA ILE A 377 -1.35 -24.27 -6.71
C ILE A 377 -1.49 -24.86 -5.30
N ALA A 378 -2.24 -24.20 -4.42
CA ALA A 378 -2.48 -24.68 -3.06
C ALA A 378 -3.27 -26.00 -3.03
N SER A 379 -4.30 -26.12 -3.86
CA SER A 379 -5.12 -27.35 -3.94
C SER A 379 -4.35 -28.54 -4.49
N ILE A 380 -3.50 -28.33 -5.50
CA ILE A 380 -2.63 -29.36 -6.07
C ILE A 380 -1.60 -29.80 -5.01
N HIS A 381 -0.96 -28.84 -4.33
CA HIS A 381 -0.02 -29.16 -3.26
C HIS A 381 -0.67 -30.01 -2.17
N LYS A 382 -1.86 -29.63 -1.69
CA LYS A 382 -2.61 -30.40 -0.68
C LYS A 382 -2.94 -31.82 -1.14
N ARG A 383 -3.33 -32.00 -2.42
CA ARG A 383 -3.62 -33.33 -3.00
C ARG A 383 -2.36 -34.19 -3.12
N VAL A 384 -1.27 -33.63 -3.62
CA VAL A 384 0.01 -34.35 -3.79
C VAL A 384 0.58 -34.74 -2.42
N TYR A 385 0.55 -33.85 -1.44
CA TYR A 385 1.02 -34.16 -0.08
C TYR A 385 0.17 -35.23 0.60
N ALA A 386 -1.16 -35.17 0.47
CA ALA A 386 -2.04 -36.19 1.01
C ALA A 386 -1.72 -37.59 0.43
N GLN A 387 -1.42 -37.66 -0.86
CA GLN A 387 -1.02 -38.91 -1.53
C GLN A 387 0.36 -39.40 -1.06
N CYS A 388 1.34 -38.51 -0.89
CA CYS A 388 2.66 -38.89 -0.36
C CYS A 388 2.57 -39.41 1.08
N SER A 389 1.79 -38.75 1.95
CA SER A 389 1.61 -39.19 3.34
C SER A 389 1.06 -40.61 3.42
N VAL A 390 0.02 -40.92 2.64
CA VAL A 390 -0.57 -42.27 2.60
C VAL A 390 0.44 -43.31 2.11
N ARG A 391 1.34 -42.92 1.18
CA ARG A 391 2.37 -43.81 0.65
C ARG A 391 3.47 -44.10 1.68
N ASP A 392 3.90 -43.09 2.44
CA ASP A 392 4.90 -43.25 3.49
C ASP A 392 4.37 -44.12 4.64
N ASP A 393 3.14 -43.91 5.09
CA ASP A 393 2.49 -44.75 6.11
C ASP A 393 2.37 -46.22 5.67
N GLN A 394 2.04 -46.46 4.38
CA GLN A 394 2.02 -47.80 3.80
C GLN A 394 3.41 -48.43 3.61
N GLN A 395 4.46 -47.63 3.53
CA GLN A 395 5.82 -48.10 3.37
C GLN A 395 6.44 -48.45 4.73
N ASP A 396 6.20 -47.63 5.76
CA ASP A 396 6.58 -47.92 7.15
C ASP A 396 5.88 -49.16 7.70
N GLY A 397 4.58 -49.32 7.43
CA GLY A 397 3.83 -50.53 7.83
C GLY A 397 4.43 -51.82 7.24
N ARG A 398 4.84 -51.80 5.96
CA ARG A 398 5.50 -52.93 5.30
C ARG A 398 6.89 -53.21 5.86
N LEU A 399 7.65 -52.18 6.22
CA LEU A 399 8.96 -52.34 6.84
C LEU A 399 8.85 -52.98 8.24
N CYS A 400 7.81 -52.62 8.99
CA CYS A 400 7.53 -53.17 10.31
C CYS A 400 7.17 -54.66 10.24
N GLU A 401 6.28 -55.06 9.31
CA GLU A 401 5.95 -56.47 9.08
C GLU A 401 7.18 -57.31 8.68
N GLN A 402 8.06 -56.75 7.85
CA GLN A 402 9.29 -57.45 7.44
C GLN A 402 10.25 -57.66 8.61
N ASN A 403 10.40 -56.67 9.49
CA ASN A 403 11.24 -56.78 10.68
C ASN A 403 10.69 -57.80 11.67
N GLU A 404 9.38 -57.83 11.91
CA GLU A 404 8.73 -58.79 12.81
C GLU A 404 8.85 -60.24 12.28
N LEU A 405 8.76 -60.43 10.96
CA LEU A 405 8.95 -61.74 10.33
C LEU A 405 10.40 -62.22 10.45
N ALA A 406 11.38 -61.33 10.27
CA ALA A 406 12.80 -61.65 10.43
C ALA A 406 13.13 -62.04 11.88
N GLU A 407 12.55 -61.35 12.87
CA GLU A 407 12.75 -61.64 14.29
C GLU A 407 12.17 -63.01 14.68
N LYS A 408 10.98 -63.37 14.16
CA LYS A 408 10.37 -64.70 14.36
C LYS A 408 11.18 -65.82 13.72
N LEU A 409 11.79 -65.58 12.56
CA LEU A 409 12.69 -66.54 11.90
C LEU A 409 13.98 -66.73 12.71
N HIS A 410 14.55 -65.64 13.23
CA HIS A 410 15.75 -65.71 14.06
C HIS A 410 15.51 -66.43 15.39
N GLN A 411 14.37 -66.21 16.05
CA GLN A 411 14.01 -66.96 17.26
C GLN A 411 13.86 -68.47 16.99
N ARG A 412 13.30 -68.86 15.84
CA ARG A 412 13.19 -70.28 15.46
C ARG A 412 14.54 -70.94 15.18
N GLU A 413 15.53 -70.22 14.65
CA GLU A 413 16.88 -70.76 14.45
C GLU A 413 17.65 -70.94 15.77
N ILE A 414 17.31 -70.20 16.82
CA ILE A 414 17.95 -70.32 18.15
C ILE A 414 17.35 -71.49 18.95
N GLU A 415 16.11 -71.88 18.68
CA GLU A 415 15.42 -72.99 19.36
C GLU A 415 15.70 -74.39 18.77
N VAL A 416 16.42 -74.48 17.65
CA VAL A 416 16.84 -75.73 16.98
C VAL A 416 18.33 -75.97 17.20
#